data_AF-A0A158CWD8-F1
#
_entry.id   AF-A0A158CWD8-F1
#
_cell.length_a   1.000
_cell.length_b   1.000
_cell.length_c   1.000
_cell.angle_alpha   90.00
_cell.angle_beta   90.00
_cell.angle_gamma   90.00
#
_symmetry.space_group_name_H-M   'P 1'
#
loop_
_entity.id
_entity.type
_entity.pdbx_description
1 polymer ?
#
loop_
_entity_poly.entity_id
_entity_poly.type
_entity_poly.pdbx_seq_one_letter_code
_entity_poly.pdbx_strand_id
1 'polypeptide(L)'
;MVTPRYPALYQINTRVWLTELSVALARRATLDDIPDAELDRLSKQGFDWIWMLSVWQTGPAAQAISRAHADWRREFAATLPDLMDADIAGSGFAIQSYTVHRDLGGEQALARLRERLRQRGMQLMLDFVPNHMAPDHDWIDEHPDYFVHGTEADLARSPRNYCRVQTSKGPLVLAHGRDPYFDGWPDTLQLDYGNPALQQAMIGELQKIADQCDGVRCDMAMLILPDVFERTWGIRAESFWPTATSAVRSVHPHFLFMAEVYWDLEWTMQQQGFDYAYDKQLYDRLRAGYARPVREHLHAGLDYQDKLARFLENHDEPRAAETFDQRRQEAAAVVTFLSPGLRFFHQGQFEGRRKRISPHLVRAPQEPVDAKTQAFYEHLLAVLRQPIFRDGAWTLLEPQPAWDGNWTSDCFIAWCWEKDEDQRIVVVNNADNQSQCYVRIPFAGLSGETVRLTDMMGQASFDRDGSDLLARGLYLDLPPWGYHVFEVAVS
;
A
#
# COMPACT_ATOMS: atom_id res chain seq x y z
N MET A 1 1.22 -0.70 -23.26
CA MET A 1 0.98 0.72 -22.92
C MET A 1 2.19 1.21 -22.16
N VAL A 2 2.52 2.50 -22.25
CA VAL A 2 3.60 3.07 -21.45
C VAL A 2 3.03 3.35 -20.06
N THR A 3 3.51 2.63 -19.05
CA THR A 3 3.17 2.90 -17.64
C THR A 3 3.72 4.29 -17.30
N PRO A 4 2.94 5.19 -16.68
CA PRO A 4 3.45 6.49 -16.24
C PRO A 4 4.62 6.30 -15.26
N ARG A 5 5.47 7.32 -15.11
CA ARG A 5 6.54 7.30 -14.11
C ARG A 5 5.99 7.16 -12.68
N TYR A 6 4.86 7.80 -12.42
CA TYR A 6 4.17 7.82 -11.12
C TYR A 6 2.76 7.25 -11.21
N PRO A 7 2.62 5.91 -11.29
CA PRO A 7 1.33 5.25 -11.44
C PRO A 7 0.46 5.34 -10.20
N ALA A 8 -0.85 5.12 -10.38
CA ALA A 8 -1.80 4.98 -9.28
C ALA A 8 -2.30 3.53 -9.14
N LEU A 9 -2.32 3.05 -7.89
CA LEU A 9 -2.78 1.74 -7.46
C LEU A 9 -4.00 1.88 -6.56
N TYR A 10 -5.04 1.08 -6.83
CA TYR A 10 -6.21 0.95 -5.97
C TYR A 10 -6.31 -0.46 -5.39
N GLN A 11 -6.19 -0.59 -4.06
CA GLN A 11 -6.42 -1.85 -3.36
C GLN A 11 -7.90 -2.04 -3.05
N ILE A 12 -8.40 -3.22 -3.36
CA ILE A 12 -9.78 -3.64 -3.13
C ILE A 12 -9.80 -4.87 -2.23
N ASN A 13 -10.61 -4.84 -1.17
CA ASN A 13 -10.91 -6.05 -0.41
C ASN A 13 -11.90 -6.91 -1.21
N THR A 14 -11.36 -7.85 -1.98
CA THR A 14 -12.13 -8.67 -2.93
C THR A 14 -13.30 -9.38 -2.26
N ARG A 15 -13.09 -9.98 -1.09
CA ARG A 15 -14.10 -10.79 -0.40
C ARG A 15 -15.26 -9.93 0.09
N VAL A 16 -14.96 -8.76 0.67
CA VAL A 16 -15.96 -7.78 1.09
C VAL A 16 -16.78 -7.30 -0.10
N TRP A 17 -16.11 -6.92 -1.19
CA TRP A 17 -16.80 -6.39 -2.36
C TRP A 17 -17.74 -7.42 -3.01
N LEU A 18 -17.30 -8.67 -3.14
CA LEU A 18 -18.17 -9.73 -3.67
C LEU A 18 -19.32 -10.07 -2.72
N THR A 19 -19.16 -9.95 -1.40
CA THR A 19 -20.28 -10.08 -0.46
C THR A 19 -21.31 -8.97 -0.66
N GLU A 20 -20.86 -7.71 -0.79
CA GLU A 20 -21.75 -6.57 -1.09
C GLU A 20 -22.50 -6.76 -2.42
N LEU A 21 -21.80 -7.19 -3.48
CA LEU A 21 -22.42 -7.53 -4.76
C LEU A 21 -23.40 -8.70 -4.65
N SER A 22 -23.08 -9.70 -3.83
CA SER A 22 -23.97 -10.85 -3.64
C SER A 22 -25.32 -10.45 -3.05
N VAL A 23 -25.31 -9.51 -2.09
CA VAL A 23 -26.53 -8.93 -1.52
C VAL A 23 -27.32 -8.18 -2.57
N ALA A 24 -26.67 -7.33 -3.37
CA ALA A 24 -27.32 -6.56 -4.42
C ALA A 24 -27.94 -7.45 -5.53
N LEU A 25 -27.28 -8.57 -5.85
CA LEU A 25 -27.71 -9.50 -6.90
C LEU A 25 -28.68 -10.59 -6.40
N ALA A 26 -28.91 -10.68 -5.08
CA ALA A 26 -29.67 -11.75 -4.43
C ALA A 26 -29.19 -13.18 -4.80
N ARG A 27 -27.90 -13.32 -5.09
CA ARG A 27 -27.20 -14.59 -5.34
C ARG A 27 -25.73 -14.42 -5.03
N ARG A 28 -24.99 -15.52 -4.92
CA ARG A 28 -23.53 -15.44 -4.79
C ARG A 28 -22.91 -14.75 -6.02
N ALA A 29 -22.07 -13.75 -5.77
CA ALA A 29 -21.29 -13.05 -6.76
C ALA A 29 -19.88 -13.67 -6.91
N THR A 30 -19.36 -13.65 -8.12
CA THR A 30 -17.96 -14.01 -8.46
C THR A 30 -17.24 -12.79 -9.04
N LEU A 31 -15.97 -12.94 -9.41
CA LEU A 31 -15.21 -11.88 -10.10
C LEU A 31 -15.86 -11.47 -11.43
N ASP A 32 -16.65 -12.34 -12.08
CA ASP A 32 -17.37 -12.01 -13.31
C ASP A 32 -18.49 -10.98 -13.08
N ASP A 33 -19.01 -10.90 -11.86
CA ASP A 33 -20.13 -10.05 -11.51
C ASP A 33 -19.72 -8.61 -11.17
N ILE A 34 -18.41 -8.34 -11.07
CA ILE A 34 -17.89 -6.98 -10.95
C ILE A 34 -18.38 -6.19 -12.18
N PRO A 35 -19.14 -5.09 -12.02
CA PRO A 35 -19.72 -4.38 -13.16
C PRO A 35 -18.65 -3.68 -14.03
N ASP A 36 -18.81 -3.74 -15.36
CA ASP A 36 -17.94 -3.00 -16.29
C ASP A 36 -17.97 -1.48 -16.05
N ALA A 37 -19.11 -0.93 -15.65
CA ALA A 37 -19.24 0.49 -15.31
C ALA A 37 -18.33 0.91 -14.15
N GLU A 38 -18.06 0.00 -13.21
CA GLU A 38 -17.17 0.27 -12.09
C GLU A 38 -15.70 0.23 -12.51
N LEU A 39 -15.34 -0.72 -13.38
CA LEU A 39 -14.00 -0.75 -13.99
C LEU A 39 -13.76 0.48 -14.87
N ASP A 40 -14.77 0.93 -15.62
CA ASP A 40 -14.72 2.18 -16.40
C ASP A 40 -14.53 3.39 -15.49
N ARG A 41 -15.20 3.42 -14.33
CA ARG A 41 -15.08 4.49 -13.34
C ARG A 41 -13.64 4.56 -12.81
N LEU A 42 -13.06 3.44 -12.41
CA LEU A 42 -11.68 3.37 -11.91
C LEU A 42 -10.66 3.80 -12.98
N SER A 43 -10.78 3.31 -14.21
CA SER A 43 -9.93 3.74 -15.33
C SER A 43 -10.05 5.25 -15.58
N LYS A 44 -11.27 5.81 -15.60
CA LYS A 44 -11.50 7.25 -15.75
C LYS A 44 -10.91 8.06 -14.60
N GLN A 45 -10.85 7.51 -13.38
CA GLN A 45 -10.19 8.13 -12.24
C GLN A 45 -8.66 8.12 -12.33
N GLY A 46 -8.08 7.44 -13.33
CA GLY A 46 -6.65 7.47 -13.62
C GLY A 46 -5.85 6.38 -12.92
N PHE A 47 -6.50 5.33 -12.44
CA PHE A 47 -5.81 4.16 -11.90
C PHE A 47 -5.14 3.37 -13.01
N ASP A 48 -3.91 2.96 -12.73
CA ASP A 48 -3.08 2.13 -13.59
C ASP A 48 -3.07 0.69 -13.10
N TRP A 49 -3.25 0.49 -11.80
CA TRP A 49 -3.22 -0.82 -11.15
C TRP A 49 -4.45 -1.03 -10.26
N ILE A 50 -5.02 -2.22 -10.35
CA ILE A 50 -6.02 -2.73 -9.40
C ILE A 50 -5.39 -3.89 -8.63
N TRP A 51 -5.34 -3.77 -7.30
CA TRP A 51 -4.93 -4.86 -6.43
C TRP A 51 -6.14 -5.54 -5.81
N MET A 52 -6.32 -6.82 -6.15
CA MET A 52 -7.36 -7.67 -5.58
C MET A 52 -6.81 -8.40 -4.36
N LEU A 53 -7.13 -7.91 -3.16
CA LEU A 53 -6.69 -8.49 -1.89
C LEU A 53 -7.42 -9.81 -1.60
N SER A 54 -6.72 -10.80 -1.02
CA SER A 54 -7.31 -12.03 -0.49
C SER A 54 -8.02 -12.94 -1.52
N VAL A 55 -7.45 -13.08 -2.73
CA VAL A 55 -8.02 -13.92 -3.80
C VAL A 55 -7.74 -15.41 -3.64
N TRP A 56 -6.74 -15.79 -2.86
CA TRP A 56 -6.29 -17.17 -2.74
C TRP A 56 -7.20 -18.03 -1.87
N GLN A 57 -7.12 -19.34 -2.11
CA GLN A 57 -7.89 -20.34 -1.39
C GLN A 57 -7.44 -20.42 0.08
N THR A 58 -8.40 -20.29 1.00
CA THR A 58 -8.22 -20.54 2.43
C THR A 58 -8.82 -21.88 2.82
N GLY A 59 -8.27 -22.47 3.87
CA GLY A 59 -8.61 -23.80 4.33
C GLY A 59 -9.49 -23.83 5.60
N PRO A 60 -10.22 -24.93 5.83
CA PRO A 60 -11.08 -25.09 7.01
C PRO A 60 -10.33 -25.02 8.35
N ALA A 61 -9.06 -25.40 8.44
CA ALA A 61 -8.31 -25.38 9.69
C ALA A 61 -8.00 -23.93 10.12
N ALA A 62 -7.45 -23.11 9.22
CA ALA A 62 -7.23 -21.68 9.47
C ALA A 62 -8.54 -20.94 9.80
N GLN A 63 -9.64 -21.29 9.11
CA GLN A 63 -10.97 -20.77 9.40
C GLN A 63 -11.46 -21.13 10.80
N ALA A 64 -11.28 -22.38 11.22
CA ALA A 64 -11.68 -22.83 12.55
C ALA A 64 -10.89 -22.09 13.65
N ILE A 65 -9.60 -21.89 13.45
CA ILE A 65 -8.75 -21.11 14.36
C ILE A 65 -9.26 -19.67 14.44
N SER A 66 -9.52 -19.03 13.30
CA SER A 66 -10.05 -17.67 13.24
C SER A 66 -11.38 -17.52 13.98
N ARG A 67 -12.28 -18.51 13.85
CA ARG A 67 -13.58 -18.52 14.52
C ARG A 67 -13.50 -18.83 16.01
N ALA A 68 -12.47 -19.53 16.47
CA ALA A 68 -12.31 -19.90 17.87
C ALA A 68 -11.47 -18.89 18.67
N HIS A 69 -10.64 -18.08 18.01
CA HIS A 69 -9.72 -17.16 18.67
C HIS A 69 -10.46 -15.98 19.33
N ALA A 70 -10.50 -15.97 20.67
CA ALA A 70 -11.31 -15.03 21.44
C ALA A 70 -10.98 -13.55 21.18
N ASP A 71 -9.70 -13.20 21.06
CA ASP A 71 -9.28 -11.80 20.88
C ASP A 71 -9.70 -11.26 19.51
N TRP A 72 -9.47 -12.03 18.46
CA TRP A 72 -9.91 -11.73 17.11
C TRP A 72 -11.43 -11.63 17.01
N ARG A 73 -12.18 -12.55 17.62
CA ARG A 73 -13.65 -12.42 17.69
C ARG A 73 -14.10 -11.12 18.34
N ARG A 74 -13.41 -10.66 19.40
CA ARG A 74 -13.72 -9.38 20.05
C ARG A 74 -13.47 -8.19 19.12
N GLU A 75 -12.35 -8.20 18.39
CA GLU A 75 -12.05 -7.18 17.37
C GLU A 75 -13.09 -7.19 16.24
N PHE A 76 -13.44 -8.39 15.74
CA PHE A 76 -14.43 -8.56 14.68
C PHE A 76 -15.80 -8.06 15.12
N ALA A 77 -16.23 -8.36 16.35
CA ALA A 77 -17.51 -7.89 16.89
C ALA A 77 -17.51 -6.37 17.12
N ALA A 78 -16.36 -5.75 17.40
CA ALA A 78 -16.23 -4.29 17.46
C ALA A 78 -16.32 -3.62 16.08
N THR A 79 -15.99 -4.36 15.02
CA THR A 79 -16.11 -3.90 13.61
C THR A 79 -17.51 -4.16 13.06
N LEU A 80 -18.09 -5.33 13.35
CA LEU A 80 -19.41 -5.80 12.94
C LEU A 80 -20.22 -6.16 14.19
N PRO A 81 -21.05 -5.24 14.74
CA PRO A 81 -21.84 -5.52 15.94
C PRO A 81 -22.81 -6.69 15.80
N ASP A 82 -23.21 -7.02 14.56
CA ASP A 82 -24.07 -8.13 14.18
C ASP A 82 -23.28 -9.34 13.62
N LEU A 83 -22.02 -9.51 14.05
CA LEU A 83 -21.11 -10.55 13.57
C LEU A 83 -21.73 -11.95 13.62
N MET A 84 -21.66 -12.65 12.50
CA MET A 84 -22.00 -14.08 12.39
C MET A 84 -20.75 -14.90 12.07
N ASP A 85 -20.74 -16.19 12.40
CA ASP A 85 -19.61 -17.07 12.09
C ASP A 85 -19.33 -17.19 10.58
N ALA A 86 -20.37 -17.00 9.75
CA ALA A 86 -20.25 -16.96 8.29
C ALA A 86 -19.48 -15.72 7.78
N ASP A 87 -19.39 -14.65 8.58
CA ASP A 87 -18.59 -13.47 8.23
C ASP A 87 -17.08 -13.75 8.38
N ILE A 88 -16.69 -14.78 9.13
CA ILE A 88 -15.29 -15.13 9.42
C ILE A 88 -14.86 -16.27 8.48
N ALA A 89 -14.26 -15.92 7.35
CA ALA A 89 -13.76 -16.86 6.33
C ALA A 89 -12.27 -17.19 6.45
N GLY A 90 -11.65 -16.80 7.57
CA GLY A 90 -10.22 -16.99 7.83
C GLY A 90 -9.37 -15.97 7.11
N SER A 91 -8.13 -15.77 7.61
CA SER A 91 -7.21 -14.79 7.04
C SER A 91 -7.00 -15.00 5.55
N GLY A 92 -7.04 -13.93 4.77
CA GLY A 92 -6.60 -13.94 3.36
C GLY A 92 -5.13 -14.28 3.16
N PHE A 93 -4.34 -14.28 4.24
CA PHE A 93 -2.90 -14.54 4.26
C PHE A 93 -2.54 -15.93 4.80
N ALA A 94 -3.50 -16.64 5.41
CA ALA A 94 -3.35 -18.06 5.72
C ALA A 94 -3.64 -18.89 4.46
N ILE A 95 -2.63 -18.95 3.57
CA ILE A 95 -2.75 -19.57 2.24
C ILE A 95 -2.81 -21.10 2.36
N GLN A 96 -3.93 -21.69 1.97
CA GLN A 96 -4.03 -23.15 1.81
C GLN A 96 -3.44 -23.60 0.49
N SER A 97 -3.65 -22.83 -0.57
CA SER A 97 -3.00 -23.00 -1.87
C SER A 97 -3.07 -21.70 -2.67
N TYR A 98 -2.10 -21.46 -3.55
CA TYR A 98 -2.11 -20.36 -4.52
C TYR A 98 -3.04 -20.63 -5.72
N THR A 99 -4.21 -21.19 -5.44
CA THR A 99 -5.31 -21.28 -6.41
C THR A 99 -6.31 -20.18 -6.08
N VAL A 100 -6.88 -19.56 -7.13
CA VAL A 100 -7.94 -18.57 -6.93
C VAL A 100 -9.12 -19.25 -6.24
N HIS A 101 -9.57 -18.65 -5.15
CA HIS A 101 -10.58 -19.23 -4.28
C HIS A 101 -11.83 -19.61 -5.09
N ARG A 102 -12.28 -20.85 -4.96
CA ARG A 102 -13.35 -21.44 -5.80
C ARG A 102 -14.63 -20.60 -5.82
N ASP A 103 -14.93 -20.00 -4.68
CA ASP A 103 -16.12 -19.18 -4.47
C ASP A 103 -16.07 -17.81 -5.16
N LEU A 104 -14.89 -17.38 -5.61
CA LEU A 104 -14.70 -16.16 -6.42
C LEU A 104 -14.81 -16.46 -7.93
N GLY A 105 -15.10 -17.72 -8.31
CA GLY A 105 -15.18 -18.18 -9.70
C GLY A 105 -13.89 -18.83 -10.23
N GLY A 106 -12.86 -18.96 -9.39
CA GLY A 106 -11.60 -19.60 -9.74
C GLY A 106 -10.76 -18.84 -10.77
N GLU A 107 -9.71 -19.50 -11.27
CA GLU A 107 -8.70 -18.90 -12.15
C GLU A 107 -9.31 -18.36 -13.45
N GLN A 108 -10.36 -19.00 -13.97
CA GLN A 108 -11.03 -18.56 -15.18
C GLN A 108 -11.74 -17.21 -15.01
N ALA A 109 -12.37 -16.98 -13.86
CA ALA A 109 -13.02 -15.70 -13.56
C ALA A 109 -11.97 -14.60 -13.35
N LEU A 110 -10.85 -14.93 -12.69
CA LEU A 110 -9.73 -14.00 -12.56
C LEU A 110 -9.13 -13.62 -13.92
N ALA A 111 -8.92 -14.59 -14.82
CA ALA A 111 -8.40 -14.34 -16.16
C ALA A 111 -9.32 -13.42 -16.98
N ARG A 112 -10.65 -13.62 -16.88
CA ARG A 112 -11.63 -12.72 -17.52
C ARG A 112 -11.62 -11.33 -16.91
N LEU A 113 -11.48 -11.20 -15.59
CA LEU A 113 -11.34 -9.90 -14.93
C LEU A 113 -10.05 -9.20 -15.40
N ARG A 114 -8.91 -9.89 -15.41
CA ARG A 114 -7.64 -9.35 -15.91
C ARG A 114 -7.76 -8.83 -17.34
N GLU A 115 -8.42 -9.58 -18.22
CA GLU A 115 -8.66 -9.14 -19.60
C GLU A 115 -9.55 -7.87 -19.65
N ARG A 116 -10.61 -7.81 -18.84
CA ARG A 116 -11.48 -6.62 -18.74
C ARG A 116 -10.75 -5.40 -18.19
N LEU A 117 -9.79 -5.58 -17.27
CA LEU A 117 -8.90 -4.52 -16.78
C LEU A 117 -7.94 -4.06 -17.90
N ARG A 118 -7.33 -5.00 -18.61
CA ARG A 118 -6.38 -4.72 -19.70
C ARG A 118 -7.01 -3.94 -20.84
N GLN A 119 -8.26 -4.23 -21.19
CA GLN A 119 -9.04 -3.46 -22.18
C GLN A 119 -9.21 -1.98 -21.81
N ARG A 120 -9.08 -1.65 -20.52
CA ARG A 120 -9.16 -0.29 -19.96
C ARG A 120 -7.79 0.30 -19.62
N GLY A 121 -6.72 -0.40 -19.98
CA GLY A 121 -5.35 0.01 -19.69
C GLY A 121 -4.93 -0.14 -18.22
N MET A 122 -5.68 -0.89 -17.43
CA MET A 122 -5.33 -1.21 -16.04
C MET A 122 -4.66 -2.58 -15.95
N GLN A 123 -3.70 -2.69 -15.04
CA GLN A 123 -2.95 -3.91 -14.72
C GLN A 123 -3.47 -4.54 -13.42
N LEU A 124 -3.33 -5.86 -13.28
CA LEU A 124 -3.77 -6.61 -12.11
C LEU A 124 -2.59 -6.92 -11.19
N MET A 125 -2.72 -6.56 -9.91
CA MET A 125 -1.81 -6.95 -8.84
C MET A 125 -2.49 -7.91 -7.86
N LEU A 126 -1.76 -8.93 -7.40
CA LEU A 126 -2.21 -9.91 -6.41
C LEU A 126 -1.20 -10.02 -5.25
N ASP A 127 -1.57 -10.73 -4.18
CA ASP A 127 -0.68 -11.00 -3.05
C ASP A 127 0.23 -12.20 -3.29
N PHE A 128 1.44 -12.15 -2.74
CA PHE A 128 2.30 -13.31 -2.52
C PHE A 128 2.73 -13.31 -1.05
N VAL A 129 2.50 -14.42 -0.35
CA VAL A 129 2.85 -14.60 1.07
C VAL A 129 4.05 -15.53 1.20
N PRO A 130 5.27 -15.00 1.32
CA PRO A 130 6.47 -15.82 1.35
C PRO A 130 6.70 -16.50 2.71
N ASN A 131 6.26 -15.91 3.82
CA ASN A 131 6.76 -16.29 5.14
C ASN A 131 6.17 -17.61 5.67
N HIS A 132 4.92 -17.92 5.34
CA HIS A 132 4.15 -18.97 6.01
C HIS A 132 3.06 -19.54 5.10
N MET A 133 2.50 -20.69 5.50
CA MET A 133 1.33 -21.32 4.88
C MET A 133 0.26 -21.63 5.94
N ALA A 134 -0.96 -21.94 5.51
CA ALA A 134 -2.02 -22.39 6.40
C ALA A 134 -1.70 -23.76 7.03
N PRO A 135 -2.27 -24.09 8.21
CA PRO A 135 -2.09 -25.37 8.91
C PRO A 135 -2.76 -26.56 8.24
N ASP A 136 -3.42 -26.36 7.11
CA ASP A 136 -4.02 -27.37 6.23
C ASP A 136 -3.51 -27.28 4.79
N HIS A 137 -2.29 -26.77 4.62
CA HIS A 137 -1.55 -26.81 3.36
C HIS A 137 -0.97 -28.22 3.12
N ASP A 138 -1.04 -28.73 1.89
CA ASP A 138 -0.67 -30.11 1.54
C ASP A 138 0.80 -30.44 1.83
N TRP A 139 1.70 -29.45 1.72
CA TRP A 139 3.12 -29.58 2.09
C TRP A 139 3.36 -30.08 3.51
N ILE A 140 2.42 -29.92 4.45
CA ILE A 140 2.58 -30.44 5.81
C ILE A 140 2.78 -31.96 5.79
N ASP A 141 2.09 -32.66 4.89
CA ASP A 141 2.19 -34.11 4.72
C ASP A 141 3.26 -34.50 3.68
N GLU A 142 3.27 -33.78 2.55
CA GLU A 142 4.14 -34.08 1.41
C GLU A 142 5.60 -33.74 1.70
N HIS A 143 5.83 -32.56 2.29
CA HIS A 143 7.13 -31.93 2.50
C HIS A 143 7.24 -31.31 3.91
N PRO A 144 7.13 -32.12 4.99
CA PRO A 144 7.22 -31.58 6.36
C PRO A 144 8.56 -30.88 6.64
N ASP A 145 9.61 -31.17 5.87
CA ASP A 145 10.92 -30.50 5.90
C ASP A 145 10.91 -29.06 5.37
N TYR A 146 9.80 -28.60 4.80
CA TYR A 146 9.62 -27.21 4.36
C TYR A 146 9.24 -26.26 5.49
N PHE A 147 8.95 -26.77 6.67
CA PHE A 147 8.50 -25.98 7.83
C PHE A 147 9.56 -25.95 8.92
N VAL A 148 9.54 -24.91 9.74
CA VAL A 148 10.41 -24.83 10.92
C VAL A 148 9.89 -25.80 12.00
N HIS A 149 10.69 -26.83 12.31
CA HIS A 149 10.37 -27.81 13.35
C HIS A 149 10.68 -27.28 14.74
N GLY A 150 9.82 -27.65 15.69
CA GLY A 150 10.06 -27.49 17.12
C GLY A 150 10.14 -28.83 17.84
N THR A 151 10.40 -28.77 19.13
CA THR A 151 10.30 -29.92 20.04
C THR A 151 9.13 -29.75 21.01
N GLU A 152 8.77 -30.83 21.69
CA GLU A 152 7.82 -30.74 22.81
C GLU A 152 8.27 -29.78 23.92
N ALA A 153 9.59 -29.63 24.11
CA ALA A 153 10.15 -28.66 25.05
C ALA A 153 9.97 -27.22 24.54
N ASP A 154 10.12 -26.97 23.24
CA ASP A 154 9.86 -25.66 22.64
C ASP A 154 8.39 -25.27 22.75
N LEU A 155 7.49 -26.21 22.49
CA LEU A 155 6.05 -26.02 22.65
C LEU A 155 5.68 -25.72 24.11
N ALA A 156 6.24 -26.45 25.07
CA ALA A 156 6.01 -26.20 26.49
C ALA A 156 6.54 -24.82 26.93
N ARG A 157 7.69 -24.40 26.40
CA ARG A 157 8.32 -23.11 26.73
C ARG A 157 7.63 -21.92 26.05
N SER A 158 7.17 -22.10 24.82
CA SER A 158 6.66 -21.04 23.95
C SER A 158 5.39 -21.49 23.23
N PRO A 159 4.28 -21.73 23.95
CA PRO A 159 3.06 -22.35 23.41
C PRO A 159 2.30 -21.47 22.40
N ARG A 160 2.67 -20.20 22.26
CA ARG A 160 2.12 -19.29 21.23
C ARG A 160 2.91 -19.30 19.93
N ASN A 161 4.10 -19.89 19.91
CA ASN A 161 4.99 -19.91 18.76
C ASN A 161 5.11 -21.29 18.11
N TYR A 162 4.56 -22.32 18.75
CA TYR A 162 4.57 -23.68 18.24
C TYR A 162 3.20 -24.31 18.44
N CYS A 163 2.86 -25.26 17.58
CA CYS A 163 1.67 -26.09 17.72
C CYS A 163 1.99 -27.55 17.38
N ARG A 164 1.09 -28.45 17.80
CA ARG A 164 1.10 -29.84 17.33
C ARG A 164 0.25 -29.94 16.08
N VAL A 165 0.83 -30.51 15.03
CA VAL A 165 0.14 -30.80 13.77
C VAL A 165 0.12 -32.30 13.57
N GLN A 166 -1.06 -32.84 13.26
CA GLN A 166 -1.20 -34.25 12.97
C GLN A 166 -0.96 -34.48 11.48
N THR A 167 0.07 -35.26 11.14
CA THR A 167 0.35 -35.67 9.77
C THR A 167 0.03 -37.14 9.57
N SER A 168 -0.03 -37.56 8.31
CA SER A 168 -0.08 -38.95 7.84
C SER A 168 1.10 -39.79 8.34
N LYS A 169 2.25 -39.17 8.65
CA LYS A 169 3.47 -39.82 9.15
C LYS A 169 3.60 -39.78 10.68
N GLY A 170 2.65 -39.14 11.37
CA GLY A 170 2.66 -38.97 12.82
C GLY A 170 2.57 -37.50 13.26
N PRO A 171 2.45 -37.24 14.57
CA PRO A 171 2.40 -35.88 15.09
C PRO A 171 3.77 -35.19 14.95
N LEU A 172 3.75 -33.92 14.57
CA LEU A 172 4.91 -33.02 14.54
C LEU A 172 4.65 -31.80 15.43
N VAL A 173 5.71 -31.19 15.92
CA VAL A 173 5.66 -29.85 16.50
C VAL A 173 6.24 -28.89 15.49
N LEU A 174 5.42 -27.95 15.00
CA LEU A 174 5.82 -26.97 13.99
C LEU A 174 5.66 -25.56 14.55
N ALA A 175 6.49 -24.64 14.08
CA ALA A 175 6.42 -23.24 14.48
C ALA A 175 5.29 -22.49 13.73
N HIS A 176 4.64 -21.56 14.42
CA HIS A 176 3.76 -20.60 13.79
C HIS A 176 4.56 -19.57 13.01
N GLY A 177 4.00 -19.09 11.89
CA GLY A 177 4.54 -17.93 11.19
C GLY A 177 4.62 -16.74 12.14
N ARG A 178 5.71 -15.99 12.14
CA ARG A 178 5.84 -14.78 12.99
C ARG A 178 6.87 -13.80 12.45
N ASP A 179 6.91 -12.62 13.05
CA ASP A 179 8.04 -11.71 12.96
C ASP A 179 8.94 -11.81 14.23
N PRO A 180 10.08 -11.10 14.29
CA PRO A 180 10.98 -11.16 15.45
C PRO A 180 10.42 -10.55 16.74
N TYR A 181 9.37 -9.74 16.67
CA TYR A 181 8.90 -8.86 17.75
C TYR A 181 7.60 -9.34 18.40
N PHE A 182 6.80 -10.15 17.71
CA PHE A 182 5.52 -10.65 18.22
C PHE A 182 5.47 -12.18 18.31
N ASP A 183 4.49 -12.66 19.08
CA ASP A 183 4.12 -14.08 19.10
C ASP A 183 3.57 -14.51 17.73
N GLY A 184 3.60 -15.80 17.43
CA GLY A 184 3.21 -16.31 16.12
C GLY A 184 1.72 -16.21 15.81
N TRP A 185 1.43 -16.11 14.51
CA TRP A 185 0.10 -16.12 13.94
C TRP A 185 -0.46 -17.56 13.99
N PRO A 186 -1.45 -17.84 14.86
CA PRO A 186 -1.84 -19.21 15.19
C PRO A 186 -2.51 -19.95 14.03
N ASP A 187 -3.00 -19.24 13.03
CA ASP A 187 -3.61 -19.78 11.81
C ASP A 187 -2.61 -20.03 10.67
N THR A 188 -1.31 -20.03 10.98
CA THR A 188 -0.24 -20.21 10.01
C THR A 188 0.90 -21.10 10.55
N LEU A 189 1.71 -21.65 9.64
CA LEU A 189 2.91 -22.42 9.92
C LEU A 189 4.11 -21.81 9.19
N GLN A 190 5.21 -21.64 9.90
CA GLN A 190 6.43 -20.99 9.40
C GLN A 190 7.15 -21.87 8.38
N LEU A 191 7.47 -21.30 7.21
CA LEU A 191 8.33 -21.95 6.22
C LEU A 191 9.81 -21.80 6.56
N ASP A 192 10.61 -22.83 6.29
CA ASP A 192 12.06 -22.91 6.55
C ASP A 192 12.91 -22.52 5.33
N TYR A 193 13.27 -21.25 5.22
CA TYR A 193 14.12 -20.74 4.13
C TYR A 193 15.58 -21.21 4.19
N GLY A 194 15.99 -21.92 5.26
CA GLY A 194 17.26 -22.65 5.28
C GLY A 194 17.25 -23.89 4.39
N ASN A 195 16.07 -24.35 3.95
CA ASN A 195 15.91 -25.47 3.02
C ASN A 195 15.91 -24.98 1.54
N PRO A 196 16.93 -25.31 0.73
CA PRO A 196 16.96 -24.88 -0.68
C PRO A 196 15.81 -25.45 -1.51
N ALA A 197 15.28 -26.62 -1.16
CA ALA A 197 14.15 -27.22 -1.87
C ALA A 197 12.86 -26.42 -1.66
N LEU A 198 12.64 -25.89 -0.44
CA LEU A 198 11.56 -24.93 -0.19
C LEU A 198 11.74 -23.69 -1.07
N GLN A 199 12.93 -23.09 -1.11
CA GLN A 199 13.15 -21.89 -1.90
C GLN A 199 12.76 -22.12 -3.37
N GLN A 200 13.15 -23.26 -3.94
CA GLN A 200 12.74 -23.64 -5.30
C GLN A 200 11.22 -23.84 -5.43
N ALA A 201 10.58 -24.47 -4.45
CA ALA A 201 9.13 -24.65 -4.44
C ALA A 201 8.38 -23.31 -4.41
N MET A 202 8.80 -22.37 -3.56
CA MET A 202 8.21 -21.03 -3.47
C MET A 202 8.46 -20.18 -4.72
N ILE A 203 9.61 -20.32 -5.38
CA ILE A 203 9.82 -19.72 -6.71
C ILE A 203 8.82 -20.31 -7.71
N GLY A 204 8.58 -21.61 -7.67
CA GLY A 204 7.57 -22.27 -8.51
C GLY A 204 6.16 -21.74 -8.26
N GLU A 205 5.74 -21.57 -7.00
CA GLU A 205 4.45 -20.94 -6.66
C GLU A 205 4.37 -19.50 -7.18
N LEU A 206 5.43 -18.72 -6.99
CA LEU A 206 5.49 -17.34 -7.48
C LEU A 206 5.40 -17.25 -9.01
N GLN A 207 6.00 -18.19 -9.75
CA GLN A 207 5.86 -18.27 -11.21
C GLN A 207 4.42 -18.59 -11.64
N LYS A 208 3.73 -19.52 -10.95
CA LYS A 208 2.31 -19.81 -11.21
C LYS A 208 1.41 -18.61 -10.94
N ILE A 209 1.70 -17.82 -9.90
CA ILE A 209 0.99 -16.57 -9.62
C ILE A 209 1.25 -15.57 -10.74
N ALA A 210 2.51 -15.46 -11.20
CA ALA A 210 2.88 -14.52 -12.25
C ALA A 210 2.19 -14.80 -13.60
N ASP A 211 1.81 -16.04 -13.89
CA ASP A 211 0.99 -16.38 -15.05
C ASP A 211 -0.44 -15.77 -14.97
N GLN A 212 -0.91 -15.42 -13.77
CA GLN A 212 -2.28 -14.99 -13.49
C GLN A 212 -2.43 -13.48 -13.30
N CYS A 213 -1.35 -12.73 -13.08
CA CYS A 213 -1.38 -11.27 -12.87
C CYS A 213 -0.24 -10.54 -13.59
N ASP A 214 -0.17 -9.21 -13.42
CA ASP A 214 0.87 -8.37 -14.02
C ASP A 214 1.93 -7.93 -12.99
N GLY A 215 1.66 -8.14 -11.71
CA GLY A 215 2.59 -7.91 -10.61
C GLY A 215 2.07 -8.48 -9.29
N VAL A 216 2.93 -8.51 -8.28
CA VAL A 216 2.57 -8.93 -6.92
C VAL A 216 2.97 -7.93 -5.85
N ARG A 217 2.13 -7.81 -4.83
CA ARG A 217 2.51 -7.32 -3.50
C ARG A 217 3.00 -8.50 -2.68
N CYS A 218 4.24 -8.45 -2.22
CA CYS A 218 4.83 -9.47 -1.37
C CYS A 218 4.63 -9.09 0.09
N ASP A 219 3.83 -9.90 0.79
CA ASP A 219 3.52 -9.75 2.22
C ASP A 219 4.79 -9.88 3.06
N MET A 220 4.98 -8.94 3.99
CA MET A 220 6.07 -8.93 4.97
C MET A 220 7.41 -9.39 4.37
N ALA A 221 7.78 -8.85 3.21
CA ALA A 221 8.81 -9.41 2.33
C ALA A 221 10.21 -9.44 2.99
N MET A 222 10.45 -8.54 3.94
CA MET A 222 11.69 -8.48 4.72
C MET A 222 11.87 -9.64 5.70
N LEU A 223 10.82 -10.39 6.06
CA LEU A 223 10.92 -11.50 7.03
C LEU A 223 11.82 -12.64 6.54
N ILE A 224 11.91 -12.81 5.22
CA ILE A 224 12.72 -13.86 4.61
C ILE A 224 14.10 -13.36 4.15
N LEU A 225 14.48 -12.13 4.50
CA LEU A 225 15.87 -11.70 4.32
C LEU A 225 16.78 -12.55 5.22
N PRO A 226 17.96 -12.98 4.75
CA PRO A 226 18.85 -13.87 5.51
C PRO A 226 19.09 -13.44 6.96
N ASP A 227 19.44 -12.17 7.18
CA ASP A 227 19.74 -11.63 8.52
C ASP A 227 18.50 -11.61 9.43
N VAL A 228 17.32 -11.29 8.87
CA VAL A 228 16.06 -11.27 9.62
C VAL A 228 15.62 -12.69 9.97
N PHE A 229 15.75 -13.61 9.02
CA PHE A 229 15.37 -15.00 9.20
C PHE A 229 16.29 -15.70 10.22
N GLU A 230 17.61 -15.54 10.10
CA GLU A 230 18.58 -16.10 11.06
C GLU A 230 18.38 -15.51 12.46
N ARG A 231 18.09 -14.21 12.59
CA ARG A 231 17.77 -13.60 13.89
C ARG A 231 16.49 -14.16 14.51
N THR A 232 15.49 -14.49 13.69
CA THR A 232 14.19 -14.99 14.16
C THR A 232 14.24 -16.46 14.55
N TRP A 233 14.95 -17.27 13.76
CA TRP A 233 14.86 -18.73 13.82
C TRP A 233 16.19 -19.42 14.15
N GLY A 234 17.32 -18.72 14.13
CA GLY A 234 18.65 -19.30 14.28
C GLY A 234 19.06 -20.18 13.09
N ILE A 235 18.35 -20.05 11.97
CA ILE A 235 18.56 -20.83 10.74
C ILE A 235 19.14 -19.91 9.67
N ARG A 236 20.29 -20.29 9.11
CA ARG A 236 20.90 -19.57 7.99
C ARG A 236 20.18 -19.89 6.70
N ALA A 237 19.88 -18.85 5.92
CA ALA A 237 19.26 -18.96 4.62
C ALA A 237 20.08 -18.21 3.56
N GLU A 238 20.07 -18.70 2.33
CA GLU A 238 20.55 -17.93 1.17
C GLU A 238 19.51 -16.89 0.75
N SER A 239 19.93 -15.85 0.01
CA SER A 239 19.00 -14.82 -0.45
C SER A 239 18.02 -15.37 -1.48
N PHE A 240 16.74 -15.31 -1.14
CA PHE A 240 15.65 -15.78 -1.99
C PHE A 240 15.28 -14.79 -3.11
N TRP A 241 15.14 -13.50 -2.76
CA TRP A 241 14.48 -12.51 -3.63
C TRP A 241 15.17 -12.25 -4.97
N PRO A 242 16.50 -12.12 -5.08
CA PRO A 242 17.14 -11.88 -6.38
C PRO A 242 16.93 -13.06 -7.33
N THR A 243 16.99 -14.28 -6.82
CA THR A 243 16.74 -15.50 -7.59
C THR A 243 15.27 -15.58 -8.01
N ALA A 244 14.35 -15.33 -7.08
CA ALA A 244 12.91 -15.40 -7.33
C ALA A 244 12.43 -14.36 -8.34
N THR A 245 12.82 -13.09 -8.18
CA THR A 245 12.43 -12.01 -9.09
C THR A 245 13.04 -12.20 -10.49
N SER A 246 14.28 -12.68 -10.58
CA SER A 246 14.93 -13.03 -11.84
C SER A 246 14.21 -14.19 -12.55
N ALA A 247 13.85 -15.24 -11.82
CA ALA A 247 13.15 -16.39 -12.37
C ALA A 247 11.78 -16.00 -12.97
N VAL A 248 11.02 -15.13 -12.30
CA VAL A 248 9.76 -14.61 -12.85
C VAL A 248 10.01 -13.73 -14.07
N ARG A 249 10.93 -12.76 -13.99
CA ARG A 249 11.19 -11.83 -15.10
C ARG A 249 11.80 -12.49 -16.34
N SER A 250 12.41 -13.67 -16.20
CA SER A 250 12.85 -14.47 -17.33
C SER A 250 11.70 -14.94 -18.24
N VAL A 251 10.49 -15.09 -17.67
CA VAL A 251 9.27 -15.48 -18.37
C VAL A 251 8.36 -14.27 -18.61
N HIS A 252 8.27 -13.36 -17.64
CA HIS A 252 7.43 -12.17 -17.63
C HIS A 252 8.29 -10.89 -17.46
N PRO A 253 8.95 -10.38 -18.52
CA PRO A 253 9.97 -9.33 -18.40
C PRO A 253 9.51 -7.99 -17.81
N HIS A 254 8.20 -7.74 -17.79
CA HIS A 254 7.60 -6.50 -17.28
C HIS A 254 6.85 -6.71 -15.96
N PHE A 255 7.02 -7.86 -15.31
CA PHE A 255 6.34 -8.18 -14.06
C PHE A 255 6.86 -7.31 -12.91
N LEU A 256 5.93 -6.70 -12.16
CA LEU A 256 6.26 -5.81 -11.06
C LEU A 256 6.21 -6.51 -9.69
N PHE A 257 7.16 -6.15 -8.84
CA PHE A 257 7.23 -6.55 -7.45
C PHE A 257 7.11 -5.35 -6.53
N MET A 258 6.14 -5.38 -5.63
CA MET A 258 6.01 -4.42 -4.54
C MET A 258 6.25 -5.13 -3.19
N ALA A 259 7.20 -4.64 -2.39
CA ALA A 259 7.45 -5.15 -1.05
C ALA A 259 6.56 -4.43 -0.04
N GLU A 260 5.76 -5.18 0.73
CA GLU A 260 5.48 -4.73 2.08
C GLU A 260 6.74 -4.87 2.91
N VAL A 261 7.18 -3.77 3.49
CA VAL A 261 8.43 -3.68 4.24
C VAL A 261 8.32 -2.63 5.34
N TYR A 262 9.03 -2.90 6.43
CA TYR A 262 9.13 -2.07 7.63
C TYR A 262 10.60 -2.06 8.11
N TRP A 263 10.87 -1.32 9.19
CA TRP A 263 12.16 -1.27 9.90
C TRP A 263 13.30 -0.63 9.10
N ASP A 264 12.99 0.39 8.30
CA ASP A 264 13.95 1.12 7.47
C ASP A 264 14.69 0.22 6.46
N LEU A 265 14.03 -0.87 6.02
CA LEU A 265 14.56 -1.83 5.06
C LEU A 265 14.09 -1.59 3.62
N GLU A 266 13.39 -0.48 3.34
CA GLU A 266 12.87 -0.15 2.01
C GLU A 266 13.97 -0.16 0.96
N TRP A 267 15.11 0.50 1.25
CA TRP A 267 16.26 0.52 0.36
C TRP A 267 16.82 -0.89 0.14
N THR A 268 16.98 -1.67 1.22
CA THR A 268 17.47 -3.06 1.14
C THR A 268 16.58 -3.88 0.21
N MET A 269 15.26 -3.77 0.34
CA MET A 269 14.30 -4.49 -0.50
C MET A 269 14.36 -4.03 -1.97
N GLN A 270 14.50 -2.72 -2.23
CA GLN A 270 14.72 -2.22 -3.59
C GLN A 270 15.97 -2.83 -4.24
N GLN A 271 17.05 -3.06 -3.47
CA GLN A 271 18.26 -3.74 -3.95
C GLN A 271 18.06 -5.25 -4.18
N GLN A 272 17.03 -5.87 -3.60
CA GLN A 272 16.70 -7.28 -3.84
C GLN A 272 15.92 -7.50 -5.16
N GLY A 273 15.66 -6.45 -5.93
CA GLY A 273 14.98 -6.52 -7.22
C GLY A 273 13.52 -6.07 -7.22
N PHE A 274 13.04 -5.49 -6.12
CA PHE A 274 11.70 -4.90 -6.03
C PHE A 274 11.61 -3.56 -6.77
N ASP A 275 10.49 -3.37 -7.48
CA ASP A 275 10.18 -2.13 -8.20
C ASP A 275 9.66 -1.07 -7.23
N TYR A 276 8.85 -1.49 -6.25
CA TYR A 276 8.31 -0.64 -5.22
C TYR A 276 8.51 -1.23 -3.81
N ALA A 277 8.65 -0.36 -2.83
CA ALA A 277 8.63 -0.68 -1.40
C ALA A 277 7.61 0.22 -0.70
N TYR A 278 6.87 -0.31 0.27
CA TYR A 278 5.99 0.49 1.12
C TYR A 278 6.74 1.66 1.75
N ASP A 279 6.13 2.85 1.73
CA ASP A 279 6.67 4.03 2.41
C ASP A 279 6.07 4.21 3.80
N LYS A 280 6.35 3.27 4.69
CA LYS A 280 5.85 3.33 6.07
C LYS A 280 6.43 4.54 6.82
N GLN A 281 7.68 4.89 6.53
CA GLN A 281 8.35 6.02 7.16
C GLN A 281 7.65 7.36 6.90
N LEU A 282 7.26 7.66 5.65
CA LEU A 282 6.53 8.88 5.36
C LEU A 282 5.18 8.92 6.10
N TYR A 283 4.44 7.81 6.06
CA TYR A 283 3.17 7.69 6.77
C TYR A 283 3.34 7.95 8.28
N ASP A 284 4.33 7.33 8.93
CA ASP A 284 4.58 7.52 10.36
C ASP A 284 5.01 8.94 10.71
N ARG A 285 5.84 9.57 9.86
CA ARG A 285 6.26 10.96 10.04
C ARG A 285 5.07 11.93 9.89
N LEU A 286 4.19 11.69 8.92
CA LEU A 286 2.94 12.45 8.76
C LEU A 286 2.01 12.25 9.96
N ARG A 287 1.90 11.02 10.47
CA ARG A 287 1.13 10.69 11.69
C ARG A 287 1.74 11.28 12.97
N ALA A 288 3.06 11.49 13.02
CA ALA A 288 3.71 12.22 14.11
C ALA A 288 3.42 13.73 14.05
N GLY A 289 3.25 14.29 12.85
CA GLY A 289 2.79 15.68 12.66
C GLY A 289 3.90 16.72 12.66
N TYR A 290 5.16 16.31 12.48
CA TYR A 290 6.31 17.22 12.41
C TYR A 290 6.79 17.37 10.97
N ALA A 291 6.88 18.61 10.48
CA ALA A 291 7.29 18.91 9.11
C ALA A 291 8.72 18.49 8.79
N ARG A 292 9.67 18.74 9.70
CA ARG A 292 11.09 18.49 9.47
C ARG A 292 11.43 17.02 9.14
N PRO A 293 11.00 16.00 9.92
CA PRO A 293 11.22 14.62 9.55
C PRO A 293 10.62 14.26 8.18
N VAL A 294 9.45 14.80 7.84
CA VAL A 294 8.84 14.58 6.51
C VAL A 294 9.73 15.17 5.42
N ARG A 295 10.22 16.40 5.60
CA ARG A 295 11.11 17.06 4.63
C ARG A 295 12.45 16.33 4.48
N GLU A 296 13.04 15.88 5.59
CA GLU A 296 14.25 15.02 5.61
C GLU A 296 14.03 13.69 4.88
N HIS A 297 12.81 13.13 4.90
CA HIS A 297 12.46 11.94 4.09
C HIS A 297 12.50 12.24 2.60
N LEU A 298 11.87 13.35 2.20
CA LEU A 298 11.74 13.76 0.81
C LEU A 298 13.05 14.27 0.20
N HIS A 299 14.08 14.54 1.02
CA HIS A 299 15.42 14.89 0.56
C HIS A 299 16.19 13.74 -0.08
N ALA A 300 15.79 12.48 0.15
CA ALA A 300 16.48 11.35 -0.46
C ALA A 300 16.32 11.37 -2.00
N GLY A 301 17.28 10.76 -2.71
CA GLY A 301 17.36 10.78 -4.17
C GLY A 301 16.16 10.14 -4.86
N LEU A 302 15.89 10.55 -6.11
CA LEU A 302 14.77 10.01 -6.91
C LEU A 302 14.93 8.51 -7.23
N ASP A 303 16.16 7.99 -7.22
CA ASP A 303 16.43 6.55 -7.33
C ASP A 303 15.82 5.73 -6.19
N TYR A 304 15.60 6.36 -5.03
CA TYR A 304 14.85 5.84 -3.90
C TYR A 304 13.38 6.28 -3.93
N GLN A 305 13.10 7.58 -4.08
CA GLN A 305 11.75 8.15 -3.96
C GLN A 305 10.78 7.64 -5.05
N ASP A 306 11.26 7.43 -6.28
CA ASP A 306 10.43 6.92 -7.38
C ASP A 306 9.96 5.48 -7.13
N LYS A 307 10.65 4.74 -6.26
CA LYS A 307 10.39 3.33 -5.92
C LYS A 307 9.65 3.17 -4.59
N LEU A 308 9.06 4.24 -4.07
CA LEU A 308 8.24 4.19 -2.87
C LEU A 308 6.75 4.12 -3.21
N ALA A 309 6.02 3.24 -2.52
CA ALA A 309 4.57 3.17 -2.57
C ALA A 309 3.99 4.06 -1.46
N ARG A 310 3.42 5.20 -1.88
CA ARG A 310 2.89 6.26 -1.03
C ARG A 310 1.43 5.97 -0.68
N PHE A 311 1.13 5.79 0.61
CA PHE A 311 -0.22 5.54 1.09
C PHE A 311 -0.49 6.31 2.38
N LEU A 312 -1.78 6.54 2.67
CA LEU A 312 -2.25 7.03 3.97
C LEU A 312 -2.99 5.97 4.78
N GLU A 313 -3.43 4.91 4.13
CA GLU A 313 -4.06 3.75 4.74
C GLU A 313 -3.91 2.56 3.79
N ASN A 314 -3.96 1.36 4.36
CA ASN A 314 -4.05 0.10 3.63
C ASN A 314 -4.87 -0.88 4.51
N HIS A 315 -4.85 -2.18 4.18
CA HIS A 315 -5.60 -3.18 4.93
C HIS A 315 -5.06 -3.46 6.35
N ASP A 316 -3.78 -3.16 6.61
CA ASP A 316 -3.13 -3.35 7.91
C ASP A 316 -3.16 -2.07 8.75
N GLU A 317 -2.98 -0.92 8.12
CA GLU A 317 -2.94 0.37 8.78
C GLU A 317 -4.35 0.87 9.18
N PRO A 318 -4.44 1.67 10.26
CA PRO A 318 -5.66 2.38 10.60
C PRO A 318 -6.19 3.24 9.44
N ARG A 319 -7.50 3.46 9.42
CA ARG A 319 -8.13 4.38 8.48
C ARG A 319 -7.58 5.80 8.65
N ALA A 320 -7.32 6.49 7.56
CA ALA A 320 -6.89 7.87 7.53
C ALA A 320 -7.91 8.78 8.23
N ALA A 321 -9.21 8.53 8.01
CA ALA A 321 -10.32 9.28 8.63
C ALA A 321 -10.44 9.10 10.17
N GLU A 322 -9.81 8.07 10.74
CA GLU A 322 -9.69 7.88 12.19
C GLU A 322 -8.34 8.38 12.73
N THR A 323 -7.31 8.39 11.89
CA THR A 323 -5.94 8.73 12.28
C THR A 323 -5.68 10.23 12.27
N PHE A 324 -6.28 10.92 11.31
CA PHE A 324 -6.08 12.35 11.07
C PHE A 324 -7.41 13.08 11.25
N ASP A 325 -7.37 14.30 11.80
CA ASP A 325 -8.48 15.22 11.60
C ASP A 325 -8.58 15.64 10.13
N GLN A 326 -9.72 16.21 9.72
CA GLN A 326 -9.99 16.52 8.32
C GLN A 326 -8.89 17.36 7.65
N ARG A 327 -8.44 18.46 8.27
CA ARG A 327 -7.48 19.36 7.62
C ARG A 327 -6.12 18.70 7.50
N ARG A 328 -5.70 18.02 8.57
CA ARG A 328 -4.47 17.26 8.59
C ARG A 328 -4.49 16.11 7.59
N GLN A 329 -5.63 15.43 7.43
CA GLN A 329 -5.81 14.37 6.43
C GLN A 329 -5.60 14.90 5.02
N GLU A 330 -6.20 16.03 4.68
CA GLU A 330 -6.05 16.66 3.36
C GLU A 330 -4.61 17.10 3.11
N ALA A 331 -3.96 17.75 4.07
CA ALA A 331 -2.55 18.12 4.00
C ALA A 331 -1.65 16.88 3.82
N ALA A 332 -1.88 15.82 4.60
CA ALA A 332 -1.13 14.57 4.50
C ALA A 332 -1.34 13.89 3.14
N ALA A 333 -2.54 13.96 2.57
CA ALA A 333 -2.85 13.42 1.25
C ALA A 333 -2.15 14.20 0.13
N VAL A 334 -2.10 15.54 0.25
CA VAL A 334 -1.33 16.39 -0.66
C VAL A 334 0.16 16.01 -0.62
N VAL A 335 0.76 15.90 0.57
CA VAL A 335 2.17 15.47 0.70
C VAL A 335 2.39 14.06 0.14
N THR A 336 1.52 13.11 0.47
CA THR A 336 1.67 11.70 0.10
C THR A 336 1.54 11.50 -1.40
N PHE A 337 0.46 12.02 -2.02
CA PHE A 337 0.12 11.65 -3.39
C PHE A 337 0.69 12.60 -4.45
N LEU A 338 1.08 13.83 -4.10
CA LEU A 338 1.77 14.75 -5.01
C LEU A 338 3.30 14.72 -4.87
N SER A 339 3.85 13.78 -4.09
CA SER A 339 5.28 13.42 -4.09
C SER A 339 5.58 12.28 -5.08
N PRO A 340 6.86 12.08 -5.48
CA PRO A 340 7.26 10.98 -6.35
C PRO A 340 6.95 9.59 -5.77
N GLY A 341 6.63 8.62 -6.63
CA GLY A 341 6.39 7.22 -6.25
C GLY A 341 5.06 6.66 -6.77
N LEU A 342 4.80 5.38 -6.48
CA LEU A 342 3.51 4.74 -6.72
C LEU A 342 2.47 5.29 -5.74
N ARG A 343 1.32 5.73 -6.25
CA ARG A 343 0.24 6.30 -5.43
C ARG A 343 -0.73 5.21 -5.04
N PHE A 344 -0.66 4.77 -3.79
CA PHE A 344 -1.43 3.65 -3.29
C PHE A 344 -2.63 4.14 -2.47
N PHE A 345 -3.83 3.91 -3.01
CA PHE A 345 -5.11 4.17 -2.39
C PHE A 345 -5.84 2.89 -1.98
N HIS A 346 -6.62 2.95 -0.92
CA HIS A 346 -7.39 1.82 -0.38
C HIS A 346 -8.91 2.01 -0.54
N GLN A 347 -9.65 0.92 -0.79
CA GLN A 347 -11.10 0.92 -0.85
C GLN A 347 -11.77 1.49 0.41
N GLY A 348 -12.67 2.45 0.26
CA GLY A 348 -13.32 3.16 1.38
C GLY A 348 -12.63 4.46 1.80
N GLN A 349 -11.40 4.73 1.32
CA GLN A 349 -10.66 5.94 1.67
C GLN A 349 -11.36 7.20 1.16
N PHE A 350 -11.95 7.14 -0.05
CA PHE A 350 -12.62 8.28 -0.69
C PHE A 350 -13.93 8.63 -0.01
N GLU A 351 -14.62 7.62 0.50
CA GLU A 351 -15.86 7.78 1.24
C GLU A 351 -15.64 8.21 2.70
N GLY A 352 -14.38 8.26 3.16
CA GLY A 352 -14.04 8.57 4.55
C GLY A 352 -14.44 7.46 5.53
N ARG A 353 -14.41 6.19 5.09
CA ARG A 353 -14.70 5.03 5.96
C ARG A 353 -13.75 5.01 7.15
N ARG A 354 -14.28 4.74 8.34
CA ARG A 354 -13.58 4.83 9.62
C ARG A 354 -13.25 3.46 10.20
N LYS A 355 -13.94 2.40 9.77
CA LYS A 355 -13.63 1.04 10.23
C LYS A 355 -12.60 0.36 9.33
N ARG A 356 -11.50 -0.09 9.94
CA ARG A 356 -10.55 -1.03 9.32
C ARG A 356 -11.18 -2.42 9.29
N ILE A 357 -11.13 -3.09 8.15
CA ILE A 357 -11.72 -4.42 7.99
C ILE A 357 -10.61 -5.46 8.06
N SER A 358 -10.71 -6.35 9.05
CA SER A 358 -9.76 -7.46 9.17
C SER A 358 -9.79 -8.35 7.91
N PRO A 359 -8.63 -8.81 7.40
CA PRO A 359 -8.55 -9.77 6.29
C PRO A 359 -9.26 -11.12 6.55
N HIS A 360 -9.64 -11.40 7.81
CA HIS A 360 -10.42 -12.59 8.18
C HIS A 360 -11.91 -12.46 7.85
N LEU A 361 -12.39 -11.23 7.67
CA LEU A 361 -13.79 -10.91 7.46
C LEU A 361 -14.13 -10.80 5.98
N VAL A 362 -15.33 -11.27 5.61
CA VAL A 362 -15.88 -11.14 4.25
C VAL A 362 -16.95 -10.08 4.13
N ARG A 363 -17.23 -9.33 5.20
CA ARG A 363 -18.23 -8.26 5.25
C ARG A 363 -17.64 -7.03 5.91
N ALA A 364 -18.09 -5.86 5.46
CA ALA A 364 -17.81 -4.58 6.07
C ALA A 364 -19.09 -3.98 6.69
N PRO A 365 -18.97 -3.16 7.74
CA PRO A 365 -20.09 -2.38 8.23
C PRO A 365 -20.52 -1.36 7.18
N GLN A 366 -21.80 -0.99 7.20
CA GLN A 366 -22.29 0.11 6.39
C GLN A 366 -21.93 1.43 7.07
N GLU A 367 -21.21 2.29 6.36
CA GLU A 367 -20.79 3.61 6.84
C GLU A 367 -21.33 4.67 5.87
N PRO A 368 -21.88 5.79 6.37
CA PRO A 368 -22.29 6.89 5.50
C PRO A 368 -21.06 7.50 4.82
N VAL A 369 -21.24 7.98 3.60
CA VAL A 369 -20.19 8.70 2.86
C VAL A 369 -19.98 10.08 3.49
N ASP A 370 -18.73 10.41 3.80
CA ASP A 370 -18.34 11.78 4.17
C ASP A 370 -18.18 12.64 2.90
N ALA A 371 -19.15 13.52 2.66
CA ALA A 371 -19.21 14.31 1.43
C ALA A 371 -18.01 15.26 1.25
N LYS A 372 -17.37 15.72 2.33
CA LYS A 372 -16.21 16.61 2.24
C LYS A 372 -14.97 15.83 1.80
N THR A 373 -14.76 14.68 2.42
CA THR A 373 -13.67 13.76 2.07
C THR A 373 -13.81 13.26 0.63
N GLN A 374 -15.03 12.91 0.23
CA GLN A 374 -15.33 12.49 -1.14
C GLN A 374 -14.99 13.59 -2.14
N ALA A 375 -15.51 14.82 -1.94
CA ALA A 375 -15.22 15.94 -2.83
C ALA A 375 -13.72 16.25 -2.90
N PHE A 376 -13.01 16.19 -1.77
CA PHE A 376 -11.56 16.38 -1.73
C PHE A 376 -10.83 15.34 -2.60
N TYR A 377 -11.11 14.05 -2.43
CA TYR A 377 -10.43 13.01 -3.21
C TYR A 377 -10.83 13.02 -4.68
N GLU A 378 -12.08 13.36 -5.02
CA GLU A 378 -12.50 13.57 -6.41
C GLU A 378 -11.67 14.67 -7.10
N HIS A 379 -11.45 15.80 -6.42
CA HIS A 379 -10.58 16.87 -6.91
C HIS A 379 -9.11 16.43 -6.97
N LEU A 380 -8.60 15.78 -5.92
CA LEU A 380 -7.22 15.31 -5.88
C LEU A 380 -6.92 14.33 -7.03
N LEU A 381 -7.80 13.35 -7.27
CA LEU A 381 -7.66 12.42 -8.39
C LEU A 381 -7.74 13.15 -9.75
N ALA A 382 -8.56 14.20 -9.86
CA ALA A 382 -8.56 15.02 -11.07
C ALA A 382 -7.23 15.73 -11.31
N VAL A 383 -6.59 16.26 -10.26
CA VAL A 383 -5.25 16.86 -10.31
C VAL A 383 -4.19 15.82 -10.66
N LEU A 384 -4.17 14.67 -9.99
CA LEU A 384 -3.17 13.61 -10.18
C LEU A 384 -3.16 13.00 -11.58
N ARG A 385 -4.27 13.09 -12.31
CA ARG A 385 -4.37 12.63 -13.70
C ARG A 385 -3.62 13.52 -14.70
N GLN A 386 -3.24 14.74 -14.32
CA GLN A 386 -2.54 15.64 -15.25
C GLN A 386 -1.14 15.09 -15.59
N PRO A 387 -0.69 15.19 -16.85
CA PRO A 387 0.58 14.62 -17.30
C PRO A 387 1.80 15.07 -16.46
N ILE A 388 1.78 16.29 -15.93
CA ILE A 388 2.84 16.85 -15.09
C ILE A 388 3.04 16.08 -13.78
N PHE A 389 1.97 15.60 -13.15
CA PHE A 389 2.08 14.77 -11.94
C PHE A 389 2.35 13.30 -12.27
N ARG A 390 2.14 12.86 -13.51
CA ARG A 390 2.35 11.46 -13.91
C ARG A 390 3.77 11.19 -14.40
N ASP A 391 4.38 12.14 -15.09
CA ASP A 391 5.74 11.97 -15.64
C ASP A 391 6.64 13.22 -15.54
N GLY A 392 6.21 14.27 -14.83
CA GLY A 392 7.01 15.49 -14.69
C GLY A 392 8.29 15.29 -13.88
N ALA A 393 9.18 16.26 -13.99
CA ALA A 393 10.34 16.39 -13.12
C ALA A 393 9.91 17.01 -11.79
N TRP A 394 10.28 16.36 -10.69
CA TRP A 394 10.01 16.84 -9.33
C TRP A 394 11.26 17.44 -8.71
N THR A 395 11.11 18.53 -7.96
CA THR A 395 12.22 19.14 -7.19
C THR A 395 11.71 19.67 -5.85
N LEU A 396 12.32 19.21 -4.75
CA LEU A 396 12.08 19.75 -3.41
C LEU A 396 12.56 21.21 -3.33
N LEU A 397 11.78 22.06 -2.67
CA LEU A 397 12.09 23.47 -2.47
C LEU A 397 12.31 23.76 -0.99
N GLU A 398 13.33 24.56 -0.69
CA GLU A 398 13.66 24.95 0.68
C GLU A 398 12.85 26.18 1.12
N PRO A 399 11.96 26.05 2.13
CA PRO A 399 11.32 27.20 2.75
C PRO A 399 12.37 28.07 3.44
N GLN A 400 12.24 29.39 3.27
CA GLN A 400 13.10 30.39 3.90
C GLN A 400 12.29 31.19 4.94
N PRO A 401 12.92 31.63 6.05
CA PRO A 401 12.28 32.51 7.02
C PRO A 401 11.71 33.76 6.36
N ALA A 402 10.45 34.12 6.69
CA ALA A 402 9.86 35.35 6.18
C ALA A 402 10.48 36.62 6.77
N TRP A 403 11.13 36.50 7.92
CA TRP A 403 11.94 37.52 8.59
C TRP A 403 12.96 36.82 9.50
N ASP A 404 13.95 37.56 9.99
CA ASP A 404 14.97 37.02 10.89
C ASP A 404 14.35 36.42 12.16
N GLY A 405 14.74 35.19 12.50
CA GLY A 405 14.17 34.44 13.63
C GLY A 405 12.77 33.82 13.39
N ASN A 406 12.19 33.89 12.19
CA ASN A 406 10.94 33.19 11.89
C ASN A 406 11.13 31.67 11.80
N TRP A 407 10.91 30.99 12.93
CA TRP A 407 11.00 29.53 13.04
C TRP A 407 9.88 28.78 12.31
N THR A 408 8.72 29.42 12.06
CA THR A 408 7.56 28.75 11.42
C THR A 408 7.81 28.38 9.96
N SER A 409 8.87 28.93 9.35
CA SER A 409 9.34 28.48 8.04
C SER A 409 9.72 27.00 8.02
N ASP A 410 10.19 26.44 9.14
CA ASP A 410 10.51 25.02 9.28
C ASP A 410 9.26 24.11 9.30
N CYS A 411 8.07 24.68 9.48
CA CYS A 411 6.79 23.97 9.41
C CYS A 411 6.34 23.65 7.99
N PHE A 412 7.00 24.21 6.97
CA PHE A 412 6.61 24.02 5.58
C PHE A 412 7.29 22.82 4.93
N ILE A 413 6.56 22.21 4.01
CA ILE A 413 7.05 21.27 3.00
C ILE A 413 6.65 21.86 1.65
N ALA A 414 7.62 22.03 0.75
CA ALA A 414 7.40 22.68 -0.54
C ALA A 414 8.16 21.96 -1.64
N TRP A 415 7.57 21.86 -2.83
CA TRP A 415 8.22 21.31 -4.01
C TRP A 415 7.59 21.89 -5.28
N CYS A 416 8.23 21.64 -6.41
CA CYS A 416 7.69 21.94 -7.72
C CYS A 416 7.69 20.73 -8.65
N TRP A 417 6.84 20.83 -9.66
CA TRP A 417 6.81 19.94 -10.81
C TRP A 417 6.99 20.74 -12.09
N GLU A 418 7.72 20.17 -13.05
CA GLU A 418 7.92 20.72 -14.39
C GLU A 418 7.70 19.64 -15.43
N LYS A 419 6.96 19.94 -16.50
CA LYS A 419 6.84 19.09 -17.68
C LYS A 419 6.58 19.95 -18.91
N ASP A 420 7.47 19.88 -19.88
CA ASP A 420 7.43 20.76 -21.05
C ASP A 420 7.42 22.24 -20.61
N GLU A 421 6.35 22.99 -20.92
CA GLU A 421 6.17 24.39 -20.45
C GLU A 421 5.29 24.47 -19.18
N ASP A 422 4.67 23.37 -18.75
CA ASP A 422 3.81 23.34 -17.57
C ASP A 422 4.65 23.36 -16.29
N GLN A 423 4.21 24.18 -15.34
CA GLN A 423 4.86 24.37 -14.05
C GLN A 423 3.83 24.30 -12.92
N ARG A 424 4.18 23.58 -11.84
CA ARG A 424 3.37 23.50 -10.61
C ARG A 424 4.22 23.75 -9.38
N ILE A 425 3.60 24.36 -8.37
CA ILE A 425 4.21 24.53 -7.05
C ILE A 425 3.24 23.95 -6.02
N VAL A 426 3.74 23.07 -5.16
CA VAL A 426 2.97 22.52 -4.04
C VAL A 426 3.60 23.00 -2.75
N VAL A 427 2.77 23.51 -1.84
CA VAL A 427 3.21 23.98 -0.53
C VAL A 427 2.22 23.55 0.53
N VAL A 428 2.73 23.06 1.66
CA VAL A 428 1.94 22.56 2.78
C VAL A 428 2.54 23.09 4.08
N ASN A 429 1.73 23.72 4.92
CA ASN A 429 2.05 23.99 6.32
C ASN A 429 1.72 22.74 7.14
N ASN A 430 2.72 21.91 7.43
CA ASN A 430 2.55 20.65 8.15
C ASN A 430 2.73 20.89 9.67
N ALA A 431 1.84 21.70 10.26
CA ALA A 431 1.83 22.04 11.67
C ALA A 431 0.45 22.51 12.16
N ASP A 432 0.27 22.50 13.49
CA ASP A 432 -0.94 22.95 14.21
C ASP A 432 -1.04 24.48 14.39
N ASN A 433 -0.06 25.25 13.90
CA ASN A 433 -0.03 26.70 13.98
C ASN A 433 -0.08 27.34 12.59
N GLN A 434 -0.53 28.60 12.51
CA GLN A 434 -0.33 29.44 11.33
C GLN A 434 1.18 29.66 11.14
N SER A 435 1.64 29.60 9.90
CA SER A 435 3.07 29.63 9.57
C SER A 435 3.32 30.53 8.37
N GLN A 436 4.49 31.17 8.33
CA GLN A 436 4.92 32.01 7.21
C GLN A 436 6.31 31.66 6.70
N CYS A 437 6.50 31.70 5.38
CA CYS A 437 7.81 31.53 4.75
C CYS A 437 7.89 32.23 3.39
N TYR A 438 9.10 32.27 2.82
CA TYR A 438 9.30 32.44 1.39
C TYR A 438 9.74 31.12 0.77
N VAL A 439 9.25 30.81 -0.42
CA VAL A 439 9.74 29.67 -1.22
C VAL A 439 10.34 30.21 -2.51
N ARG A 440 11.60 29.89 -2.81
CA ARG A 440 12.24 30.30 -4.07
C ARG A 440 11.71 29.44 -5.22
N ILE A 441 11.26 30.10 -6.28
CA ILE A 441 10.74 29.44 -7.49
C ILE A 441 11.88 29.30 -8.51
N PRO A 442 12.17 28.10 -9.04
CA PRO A 442 13.33 27.88 -9.90
C PRO A 442 13.09 28.23 -11.39
N PHE A 443 11.92 28.76 -11.74
CA PHE A 443 11.45 28.92 -13.12
C PHE A 443 12.00 30.21 -13.77
N ALA A 444 13.21 30.15 -14.35
CA ALA A 444 13.88 31.32 -14.92
C ALA A 444 13.06 32.09 -15.99
N GLY A 445 12.13 31.40 -16.67
CA GLY A 445 11.25 31.98 -17.70
C GLY A 445 10.22 33.00 -17.20
N LEU A 446 10.11 33.22 -15.88
CA LEU A 446 9.15 34.18 -15.31
C LEU A 446 9.66 35.65 -15.32
N SER A 447 10.93 35.89 -15.65
CA SER A 447 11.52 37.24 -15.52
C SER A 447 10.88 38.23 -16.49
N GLY A 448 10.43 39.37 -15.98
CA GLY A 448 9.77 40.43 -16.76
C GLY A 448 8.28 40.19 -17.06
N GLU A 449 7.73 39.06 -16.62
CA GLU A 449 6.38 38.63 -16.91
C GLU A 449 5.41 38.86 -15.73
N THR A 450 4.11 38.96 -16.02
CA THR A 450 3.06 38.85 -15.00
C THR A 450 2.67 37.38 -14.84
N VAL A 451 2.82 36.85 -13.64
CA VAL A 451 2.60 35.44 -13.32
C VAL A 451 1.30 35.28 -12.54
N ARG A 452 0.39 34.46 -13.08
CA ARG A 452 -0.82 34.02 -12.40
C ARG A 452 -0.57 32.67 -11.72
N LEU A 453 -0.81 32.64 -10.40
CA LEU A 453 -0.83 31.44 -9.58
C LEU A 453 -2.29 31.06 -9.31
N THR A 454 -2.74 29.90 -9.79
CA THR A 454 -4.11 29.41 -9.57
C THR A 454 -4.08 28.11 -8.76
N ASP A 455 -4.72 28.10 -7.59
CA ASP A 455 -4.77 26.92 -6.73
C ASP A 455 -5.75 25.88 -7.27
N MET A 456 -5.22 24.71 -7.60
CA MET A 456 -5.95 23.60 -8.23
C MET A 456 -6.79 22.80 -7.23
N MET A 457 -6.48 22.90 -5.93
CA MET A 457 -7.22 22.24 -4.86
C MET A 457 -8.09 23.22 -4.07
N GLY A 458 -8.03 24.51 -4.40
CA GLY A 458 -8.74 25.59 -3.71
C GLY A 458 -9.38 26.58 -4.68
N GLN A 459 -9.69 27.78 -4.18
CA GLN A 459 -10.25 28.88 -4.97
C GLN A 459 -9.29 30.08 -5.08
N ALA A 460 -8.09 29.95 -4.48
CA ALA A 460 -7.14 31.05 -4.43
C ALA A 460 -6.53 31.30 -5.82
N SER A 461 -6.43 32.57 -6.20
CA SER A 461 -5.73 33.00 -7.42
C SER A 461 -5.01 34.31 -7.16
N PHE A 462 -3.75 34.39 -7.59
CA PHE A 462 -2.87 35.53 -7.32
C PHE A 462 -2.09 35.93 -8.56
N ASP A 463 -2.10 37.22 -8.90
CA ASP A 463 -1.18 37.78 -9.89
C ASP A 463 0.05 38.33 -9.16
N ARG A 464 1.24 38.05 -9.70
CA ARG A 464 2.55 38.42 -9.14
C ARG A 464 3.48 38.87 -10.24
N ASP A 465 4.39 39.78 -9.93
CA ASP A 465 5.50 40.09 -10.82
C ASP A 465 6.52 38.94 -10.79
N GLY A 466 6.84 38.38 -11.95
CA GLY A 466 7.72 37.22 -12.04
C GLY A 466 9.18 37.54 -11.69
N SER A 467 9.62 38.78 -11.88
CA SER A 467 10.96 39.21 -11.44
C SER A 467 11.05 39.26 -9.91
N ASP A 468 9.99 39.74 -9.23
CA ASP A 468 9.89 39.71 -7.77
C ASP A 468 9.82 38.28 -7.23
N LEU A 469 9.07 37.38 -7.90
CA LEU A 469 9.03 35.95 -7.53
C LEU A 469 10.41 35.30 -7.60
N LEU A 470 11.20 35.60 -8.63
CA LEU A 470 12.55 35.08 -8.79
C LEU A 470 13.54 35.70 -7.80
N ALA A 471 13.41 37.00 -7.52
CA ALA A 471 14.34 37.72 -6.64
C ALA A 471 14.09 37.43 -5.14
N ARG A 472 12.81 37.38 -4.72
CA ARG A 472 12.42 37.29 -3.30
C ARG A 472 11.80 35.94 -2.93
N GLY A 473 11.27 35.20 -3.90
CA GLY A 473 10.45 34.02 -3.68
C GLY A 473 8.97 34.33 -3.48
N LEU A 474 8.15 33.28 -3.46
CA LEU A 474 6.74 33.34 -3.13
C LEU A 474 6.55 33.44 -1.63
N TYR A 475 6.01 34.57 -1.15
CA TYR A 475 5.57 34.72 0.23
C TYR A 475 4.32 33.88 0.50
N LEU A 476 4.32 33.16 1.62
CA LEU A 476 3.23 32.30 2.06
C LEU A 476 2.87 32.63 3.51
N ASP A 477 1.56 32.69 3.78
CA ASP A 477 0.98 32.79 5.12
C ASP A 477 -0.21 31.84 5.19
N LEU A 478 0.02 30.65 5.76
CA LEU A 478 -0.94 29.55 5.72
C LEU A 478 -1.47 29.23 7.12
N PRO A 479 -2.78 28.95 7.26
CA PRO A 479 -3.34 28.44 8.52
C PRO A 479 -2.76 27.07 8.86
N PRO A 480 -2.99 26.55 10.09
CA PRO A 480 -2.65 25.18 10.46
C PRO A 480 -3.13 24.17 9.41
N TRP A 481 -2.24 23.27 8.99
CA TRP A 481 -2.51 22.26 7.95
C TRP A 481 -2.97 22.82 6.59
N GLY A 482 -2.76 24.12 6.35
CA GLY A 482 -3.09 24.76 5.08
C GLY A 482 -2.14 24.35 3.97
N TYR A 483 -2.64 24.28 2.74
CA TYR A 483 -1.86 23.91 1.56
C TYR A 483 -2.32 24.69 0.32
N HIS A 484 -1.46 24.73 -0.69
CA HIS A 484 -1.80 25.16 -2.05
C HIS A 484 -1.15 24.24 -3.08
N VAL A 485 -1.84 24.01 -4.19
CA VAL A 485 -1.32 23.33 -5.38
C VAL A 485 -1.46 24.31 -6.54
N PHE A 486 -0.46 25.17 -6.73
CA PHE A 486 -0.52 26.22 -7.74
C PHE A 486 -0.15 25.71 -9.13
N GLU A 487 -1.02 25.99 -10.09
CA GLU A 487 -0.65 26.16 -11.49
C GLU A 487 0.01 27.52 -11.70
N VAL A 488 1.14 27.53 -12.40
CA VAL A 488 1.89 28.75 -12.73
C VAL A 488 1.69 29.04 -14.22
N ALA A 489 1.08 30.19 -14.52
CA ALA A 489 0.85 30.65 -15.89
C ALA A 489 1.44 32.05 -16.09
N VAL A 490 2.11 32.25 -17.22
CA VAL A 490 2.56 33.58 -17.69
C VAL A 490 1.43 34.25 -18.47
N SER A 491 1.21 35.54 -18.23
CA SER A 491 0.11 36.34 -18.80
C SER A 491 0.52 37.20 -19.98
#